data_AF-K1T726-F1
#
_entry.id   AF-K1T726-F1
#
_cell.length_a   1.000
_cell.length_b   1.000
_cell.length_c   1.000
_cell.angle_alpha   90.00
_cell.angle_beta   90.00
_cell.angle_gamma   90.00
#
_symmetry.space_group_name_H-M   'P 1'
#
loop_
_entity.id
_entity.type
_entity.pdbx_description
1 polymer ?
#
loop_
_entity_poly.entity_id
_entity_poly.type
_entity_poly.pdbx_seq_one_letter_code
_entity_poly.pdbx_strand_id
1 'polypeptide(L)'
;MYPPPGEAIPDTMMRKYPILLLAALLSAACGGTAARTGRTAAKDTASTASATTAEPVEYTYRVKAVHPHSTTAYTQGLQYADGYLWEGTGQYGESVV
;
A
#
# COMPACT_ATOMS: atom_id res chain seq x y z
N MET A 1 41.12 52.99 -24.25
CA MET A 1 39.86 52.99 -23.47
C MET A 1 39.08 51.75 -23.91
N TYR A 2 39.25 50.63 -23.20
CA TYR A 2 38.63 49.34 -23.50
C TYR A 2 37.54 49.09 -22.44
N PRO A 3 36.35 48.59 -22.80
CA PRO A 3 35.27 48.41 -21.83
C PRO A 3 35.51 47.18 -20.91
N PRO A 4 35.07 47.23 -19.65
CA PRO A 4 35.18 46.09 -18.73
C PRO A 4 34.13 45.00 -19.03
N PRO A 5 34.48 43.71 -18.80
CA PRO A 5 33.55 42.58 -18.92
C PRO A 5 32.84 42.29 -17.59
N GLY A 6 31.65 41.70 -17.66
CA GLY A 6 31.07 40.95 -16.55
C GLY A 6 29.70 41.42 -16.10
N GLU A 7 28.68 41.23 -16.94
CA GLU A 7 27.31 41.12 -16.45
C GLU A 7 27.15 39.73 -15.84
N ALA A 8 27.15 39.66 -14.50
CA ALA A 8 26.90 38.43 -13.77
C ALA A 8 25.45 37.98 -14.00
N ILE A 9 25.28 36.79 -14.56
CA ILE A 9 23.97 36.11 -14.64
C ILE A 9 23.47 35.91 -13.20
N PRO A 10 22.28 36.38 -12.82
CA PRO A 10 21.82 36.29 -11.43
C PRO A 10 21.57 34.82 -11.04
N ASP A 11 22.23 34.35 -9.97
CA ASP A 11 22.17 32.97 -9.44
C ASP A 11 20.76 32.43 -9.15
N THR A 12 19.78 33.33 -9.04
CA THR A 12 18.36 33.02 -8.87
C THR A 12 17.76 32.32 -10.11
N MET A 13 18.33 32.56 -11.29
CA MET A 13 18.03 31.91 -12.56
C MET A 13 18.34 30.41 -12.41
N MET A 14 19.62 30.04 -12.24
CA MET A 14 20.10 28.64 -12.28
C MET A 14 19.54 27.71 -11.19
N ARG A 15 19.15 28.20 -10.01
CA ARG A 15 18.62 27.34 -8.93
C ARG A 15 17.15 26.98 -9.09
N LYS A 16 16.37 27.78 -9.83
CA LYS A 16 14.93 27.57 -10.05
C LYS A 16 14.63 26.71 -11.28
N TYR A 17 15.49 26.75 -12.31
CA TYR A 17 15.33 25.90 -13.50
C TYR A 17 15.33 24.39 -13.23
N PRO A 18 16.20 23.80 -12.38
CA PRO A 18 16.14 22.36 -12.13
C PRO A 18 14.85 21.95 -11.39
N ILE A 19 14.33 22.81 -10.51
CA ILE A 19 13.05 22.58 -9.81
C ILE A 19 11.88 22.65 -10.79
N LEU A 20 11.88 23.63 -11.70
CA LEU A 20 10.86 23.79 -12.73
C LEU A 20 10.88 22.64 -13.75
N LEU A 21 12.08 22.19 -14.15
CA LEU A 21 12.25 21.03 -15.04
C LEU A 21 11.75 19.73 -14.39
N LEU A 22 12.07 19.50 -13.11
CA LEU A 22 11.62 18.32 -12.38
C LEU A 22 10.09 18.28 -12.23
N ALA A 23 9.45 19.41 -11.91
CA ALA A 23 8.00 19.50 -11.80
C ALA A 23 7.28 19.24 -13.14
N ALA A 24 7.84 19.73 -14.25
CA ALA A 24 7.31 19.47 -15.59
C ALA A 24 7.40 17.98 -15.97
N LEU A 25 8.51 17.31 -15.64
CA LEU A 25 8.70 15.88 -15.84
C LEU A 25 7.70 15.02 -15.05
N LEU A 26 7.38 15.38 -13.80
CA LEU A 26 6.41 14.63 -12.98
C LEU A 26 4.96 14.73 -13.49
N SER A 27 4.62 15.80 -14.22
CA SER A 27 3.25 16.04 -14.70
C SER A 27 2.84 15.12 -15.86
N ALA A 28 3.82 14.56 -16.58
CA ALA A 28 3.59 13.59 -17.65
C ALA A 28 3.32 12.15 -17.15
N ALA A 29 3.47 11.89 -15.85
CA ALA A 29 3.24 10.58 -15.23
C ALA A 29 1.81 10.39 -14.69
N CYS A 30 0.94 11.41 -14.75
CA CYS A 30 -0.49 11.23 -14.49
C CYS A 30 -1.13 10.47 -15.66
N GLY A 31 -1.29 9.15 -15.46
CA GLY A 31 -1.77 8.19 -16.45
C GLY A 31 -3.06 8.61 -17.17
N GLY A 32 -3.02 8.51 -18.49
CA GLY A 32 -4.14 8.85 -19.37
C GLY A 32 -5.39 7.97 -19.15
N THR A 33 -6.55 8.60 -19.32
CA THR A 33 -7.93 8.07 -19.27
C THR A 33 -8.22 6.90 -20.23
N ALA A 34 -7.22 6.36 -20.94
CA ALA A 34 -7.38 5.31 -21.95
C ALA A 34 -7.74 3.92 -21.38
N ALA A 35 -7.65 3.71 -20.06
CA ALA A 35 -7.91 2.39 -19.44
C ALA A 35 -9.40 2.09 -19.13
N ARG A 36 -10.34 3.01 -19.42
CA ARG A 36 -11.76 2.84 -19.01
C ARG A 36 -12.75 2.54 -20.15
N THR A 37 -12.34 2.50 -21.41
CA THR A 37 -13.26 2.38 -22.55
C THR A 37 -13.56 0.93 -23.01
N GLY A 38 -13.19 -0.09 -22.21
CA GLY A 38 -13.31 -1.50 -22.60
C GLY A 38 -14.21 -2.38 -21.74
N ARG A 39 -14.98 -1.82 -20.79
CA ARG A 39 -15.86 -2.61 -19.91
C ARG A 39 -17.32 -2.23 -20.09
N THR A 40 -17.86 -2.44 -21.29
CA THR A 40 -19.30 -2.61 -21.48
C THR A 40 -19.56 -3.85 -22.33
N ALA A 41 -20.48 -4.67 -21.83
CA ALA A 41 -21.13 -5.81 -22.48
C ALA A 41 -20.30 -7.08 -22.74
N ALA A 42 -20.03 -7.84 -21.67
CA ALA A 42 -19.92 -9.30 -21.78
C ALA A 42 -20.49 -9.99 -20.53
N LYS A 43 -21.79 -10.28 -20.60
CA LYS A 43 -22.43 -11.54 -20.16
C LYS A 43 -22.30 -11.94 -18.67
N ASP A 44 -23.23 -11.45 -17.86
CA ASP A 44 -23.63 -12.10 -16.59
C ASP A 44 -25.02 -12.75 -16.71
N THR A 45 -25.23 -13.53 -17.78
CA THR A 45 -26.28 -14.57 -17.81
C THR A 45 -25.60 -15.91 -17.49
N ALA A 46 -25.29 -16.10 -16.21
CA ALA A 46 -24.88 -17.38 -15.65
C ALA A 46 -25.34 -17.50 -14.17
N SER A 47 -26.63 -17.27 -13.94
CA SER A 47 -27.41 -17.96 -12.90
C SER A 47 -28.14 -19.06 -13.67
N THR A 48 -28.07 -20.36 -13.42
CA THR A 48 -27.98 -21.11 -12.17
C THR A 48 -27.50 -22.51 -12.52
N ALA A 49 -26.26 -22.87 -12.19
CA ALA A 49 -25.94 -24.26 -11.91
C ALA A 49 -25.82 -24.32 -10.39
N SER A 50 -26.85 -24.86 -9.74
CA SER A 50 -26.81 -25.12 -8.30
C SER A 50 -25.75 -26.19 -8.07
N ALA A 51 -24.52 -25.76 -7.83
CA ALA A 51 -23.48 -26.64 -7.36
C ALA A 51 -23.94 -27.16 -5.99
N THR A 52 -24.06 -28.48 -5.85
CA THR A 52 -24.22 -29.10 -4.54
C THR A 52 -22.97 -28.76 -3.72
N THR A 53 -23.09 -27.77 -2.84
CA THR A 53 -22.04 -27.40 -1.90
C THR A 53 -21.86 -28.58 -0.94
N ALA A 54 -20.70 -29.22 -0.97
CA ALA A 54 -20.34 -30.19 0.05
C ALA A 54 -20.32 -29.50 1.43
N GLU A 55 -20.82 -30.19 2.44
CA GLU A 55 -20.78 -29.66 3.81
C GLU A 55 -19.33 -29.44 4.27
N PRO A 56 -19.04 -28.36 5.03
CA PRO A 56 -17.72 -28.15 5.60
C PRO A 56 -17.31 -29.33 6.50
N VAL A 57 -16.04 -29.74 6.40
CA VAL A 57 -15.48 -30.76 7.30
C VAL A 57 -15.28 -30.17 8.69
N GLU A 58 -15.76 -30.86 9.72
CA GLU A 58 -15.47 -30.52 11.12
C GLU A 58 -14.13 -31.11 11.59
N TYR A 59 -13.27 -30.27 12.16
CA TYR A 59 -11.98 -30.68 12.72
C TYR A 59 -11.99 -30.55 14.25
N THR A 60 -11.34 -31.50 14.92
CA THR A 60 -11.04 -31.43 16.36
C THR A 60 -9.56 -31.14 16.61
N TYR A 61 -9.19 -30.87 17.86
CA TYR A 61 -7.81 -30.53 18.24
C TYR A 61 -7.34 -31.32 19.46
N ARG A 62 -6.01 -31.38 19.64
CA ARG A 62 -5.35 -31.86 20.85
C ARG A 62 -4.31 -30.83 21.28
N VAL A 63 -4.29 -30.51 22.57
CA VAL A 63 -3.30 -29.58 23.14
C VAL A 63 -1.94 -30.28 23.22
N LYS A 64 -0.96 -29.81 22.44
CA LYS A 64 0.42 -30.35 22.46
C LYS A 64 1.31 -29.70 23.51
N ALA A 65 1.10 -28.40 23.75
CA ALA A 65 1.84 -27.60 24.71
C ALA A 65 1.00 -26.38 25.13
N VAL A 66 1.29 -25.84 26.31
CA VAL A 66 0.69 -24.61 26.84
C VAL A 66 1.80 -23.65 27.20
N HIS A 67 1.70 -22.42 26.73
CA HIS A 67 2.68 -21.36 26.98
C HIS A 67 1.98 -20.16 27.67
N PRO A 68 2.65 -19.45 28.57
CA PRO A 68 2.10 -18.23 29.15
C PRO A 68 1.78 -17.19 28.05
N HIS A 69 0.63 -16.53 28.18
CA HIS A 69 0.24 -15.40 27.31
C HIS A 69 -0.22 -14.23 28.20
N SER A 70 0.02 -13.00 27.74
CA SER A 70 -0.36 -11.82 28.50
C SER A 70 -1.87 -11.62 28.45
N THR A 71 -2.52 -11.58 29.61
CA THR A 71 -3.97 -11.34 29.71
C THR A 71 -4.37 -9.91 29.38
N THR A 72 -3.41 -9.00 29.20
CA THR A 72 -3.64 -7.61 28.80
C THR A 72 -3.37 -7.35 27.32
N ALA A 73 -2.82 -8.33 26.58
CA ALA A 73 -2.61 -8.22 25.14
C ALA A 73 -3.90 -8.54 24.40
N TYR A 74 -4.45 -7.56 23.67
CA TYR A 74 -5.62 -7.77 22.82
C TYR A 74 -5.15 -8.11 21.40
N THR A 75 -5.05 -9.41 21.14
CA THR A 75 -4.50 -9.98 19.91
C THR A 75 -5.34 -9.62 18.69
N GLN A 76 -4.72 -8.96 17.72
CA GLN A 76 -5.31 -8.58 16.42
C GLN A 76 -4.59 -9.21 15.23
N GLY A 77 -3.43 -9.81 15.47
CA GLY A 77 -2.68 -10.60 14.50
C GLY A 77 -1.65 -11.45 15.22
N LEU A 78 -1.38 -12.64 14.69
CA LEU A 78 -0.41 -13.57 15.27
C LEU A 78 0.32 -14.32 14.16
N GLN A 79 1.66 -14.28 14.17
CA GLN A 79 2.51 -14.91 13.16
C GLN A 79 3.70 -15.59 13.84
N TYR A 80 4.05 -16.79 13.38
CA TYR A 80 5.32 -17.43 13.75
C TYR A 80 6.33 -17.26 12.62
N ALA A 81 7.49 -16.68 12.91
CA ALA A 81 8.56 -16.46 11.95
C ALA A 81 9.91 -16.49 12.66
N ASP A 82 10.90 -17.13 12.04
CA ASP A 82 12.30 -17.17 12.50
C ASP A 82 12.48 -17.66 13.95
N GLY A 83 11.61 -18.57 14.40
CA GLY A 83 11.67 -19.10 15.76
C GLY A 83 10.87 -18.30 16.80
N TYR A 84 10.31 -17.16 16.43
CA TYR A 84 9.60 -16.25 17.32
C TYR A 84 8.12 -16.14 16.99
N LEU A 85 7.34 -15.83 18.03
CA LEU A 85 5.93 -15.48 17.91
C LEU A 85 5.81 -13.96 17.86
N TRP A 86 5.32 -13.44 16.74
CA TRP A 86 5.01 -12.04 16.50
C TRP A 86 3.52 -11.81 16.73
N GLU A 87 3.19 -10.84 17.56
CA GLU A 87 1.81 -10.51 17.92
C GLU A 87 1.53 -9.04 17.64
N GLY A 88 0.50 -8.77 16.85
CA GLY A 88 -0.09 -7.44 16.73
C GLY A 88 -1.09 -7.25 17.86
N THR A 89 -0.82 -6.30 18.76
CA THR A 89 -1.73 -5.97 19.86
C THR A 89 -2.43 -4.64 19.57
N GLY A 90 -3.76 -4.61 19.64
CA GLY A 90 -4.52 -3.37 19.58
C GLY A 90 -4.93 -2.91 20.97
N GLN A 91 -5.14 -1.62 21.20
CA GLN A 91 -5.82 -1.16 22.41
C GLN A 91 -6.72 0.02 22.03
N TYR A 92 -8.01 -0.07 22.41
CA TYR A 92 -9.00 0.94 22.03
C TYR A 92 -8.58 2.30 22.63
N GLY A 93 -8.26 3.26 21.77
CA GLY A 93 -7.85 4.62 22.18
C GLY A 93 -6.34 4.86 22.33
N GLU A 94 -5.50 3.83 22.19
CA GLU A 94 -4.03 3.96 22.31
C GLU A 94 -3.31 3.98 20.95
N SER A 95 -4.07 4.02 19.84
CA SER A 95 -3.49 4.21 18.51
C SER A 95 -3.01 5.66 18.37
N VAL A 96 -1.70 5.88 18.39
CA VAL A 96 -1.09 7.19 18.08
C VAL A 96 -0.98 7.39 16.57
N VAL A 97 -1.15 8.64 16.11
CA VAL A 97 -0.98 9.08 14.70
C VAL A 97 0.47 9.45 14.44
#